data_AF-A0A935Y3J0-F1
#
_entry.id   AF-A0A935Y3J0-F1
#
_cell.length_a   1.000
_cell.length_b   1.000
_cell.length_c   1.000
_cell.angle_alpha   90.00
_cell.angle_beta   90.00
_cell.angle_gamma   90.00
#
_symmetry.space_group_name_H-M   'P 1'
#
loop_
_entity.id
_entity.type
_entity.pdbx_description
1 polymer ?
#
loop_
_entity_poly.entity_id
_entity_poly.type
_entity_poly.pdbx_seq_one_letter_code
_entity_poly.pdbx_strand_id
1 'polypeptide(L)'
;MLTVQKNLKLLDAVIEKICAIAHPNDTDICVLTHKYFSDAFFAYRVTPEGIEPTVITRIRSDHTANQVFEKGCGAAIGQMKAASEGK
;
A
#
# COMPACT_ATOMS: atom_id res chain seq x y z
N MET A 1 -12.78 8.32 -19.95
CA MET A 1 -13.48 9.28 -19.07
C MET A 1 -12.42 9.84 -18.13
N LEU A 2 -12.20 11.15 -18.07
CA LEU A 2 -11.18 11.75 -17.21
C LEU A 2 -11.73 11.84 -15.79
N THR A 3 -11.15 11.13 -14.82
CA THR A 3 -11.64 11.12 -13.43
C THR A 3 -11.52 12.52 -12.83
N VAL A 4 -12.66 13.12 -12.45
CA VAL A 4 -12.78 14.54 -12.04
C VAL A 4 -12.26 14.83 -10.63
N GLN A 5 -11.80 13.81 -9.90
CA GLN A 5 -11.32 13.93 -8.52
C GLN A 5 -9.80 13.73 -8.45
N LYS A 6 -9.10 14.82 -8.17
CA LYS A 6 -7.67 14.85 -7.88
C LYS A 6 -7.46 15.04 -6.37
N ASN A 7 -6.33 14.57 -5.82
CA ASN A 7 -5.93 14.74 -4.42
C ASN A 7 -6.88 14.09 -3.40
N LEU A 8 -7.53 12.98 -3.77
CA LEU A 8 -8.28 12.18 -2.82
C LEU A 8 -7.30 11.53 -1.82
N LYS A 9 -7.45 11.84 -0.53
CA LYS A 9 -6.66 11.20 0.52
C LYS A 9 -7.18 9.76 0.70
N LEU A 10 -6.37 8.78 0.31
CA LEU A 10 -6.73 7.35 0.40
C LEU A 10 -6.35 6.73 1.76
N LEU A 11 -5.19 7.11 2.29
CA LEU A 11 -4.68 6.58 3.55
C LEU A 11 -3.79 7.63 4.23
N ASP A 12 -3.85 7.67 5.55
CA ASP A 12 -2.90 8.41 6.37
C ASP A 12 -1.68 7.57 6.74
N ALA A 13 -0.62 8.20 7.24
CA ALA A 13 0.57 7.58 7.83
C ALA A 13 0.92 6.18 7.27
N VAL A 14 1.59 6.16 6.12
CA VAL A 14 2.08 4.93 5.49
C VAL A 14 3.57 4.73 5.73
N ILE A 15 4.00 3.47 5.78
CA ILE A 15 5.40 3.07 5.86
C ILE A 15 5.82 2.26 4.64
N GLU A 16 7.15 2.11 4.52
CA GLU A 16 7.79 1.53 3.34
C GLU A 16 7.53 2.38 2.09
N LYS A 17 8.33 2.22 1.04
CA LYS A 17 8.05 2.93 -0.21
C LYS A 17 6.81 2.33 -0.87
N ILE A 18 5.86 3.17 -1.27
CA ILE A 18 4.68 2.78 -2.04
C ILE A 18 5.14 2.05 -3.31
N CYS A 19 4.53 0.90 -3.58
CA CYS A 19 4.80 0.09 -4.76
C CYS A 19 3.61 0.18 -5.71
N ALA A 20 3.86 0.35 -7.01
CA ALA A 20 2.83 0.31 -8.03
C ALA A 20 3.28 -0.59 -9.19
N ILE A 21 2.37 -1.41 -9.68
CA ILE A 21 2.60 -2.33 -10.81
C ILE A 21 1.41 -2.28 -11.78
N ALA A 22 1.67 -2.61 -13.05
CA ALA A 22 0.60 -2.82 -14.01
C ALA A 22 -0.25 -4.04 -13.59
N HIS A 23 -1.57 -3.92 -13.72
CA HIS A 23 -2.47 -5.05 -13.58
C HIS A 23 -2.43 -5.90 -14.86
N PRO A 24 -2.66 -7.22 -14.81
CA PRO A 24 -2.60 -8.11 -15.99
C PRO A 24 -3.58 -7.79 -17.14
N ASN A 25 -4.52 -6.86 -16.94
CA ASN A 25 -5.45 -6.44 -17.99
C ASN A 25 -4.94 -5.26 -18.83
N ASP A 26 -3.66 -4.87 -18.65
CA ASP A 26 -2.95 -3.83 -19.40
C ASP A 26 -3.50 -2.40 -19.26
N THR A 27 -4.63 -2.20 -18.59
CA THR A 27 -5.24 -0.88 -18.38
C THR A 27 -5.11 -0.36 -16.97
N ASP A 28 -5.08 -1.25 -15.98
CA ASP A 28 -5.18 -0.86 -14.58
C ASP A 28 -3.82 -0.87 -13.89
N ILE A 29 -3.76 -0.20 -12.75
CA ILE A 29 -2.57 -0.15 -11.89
C ILE A 29 -2.95 -0.67 -10.51
N CYS A 30 -2.14 -1.59 -9.98
CA CYS A 30 -2.22 -2.02 -8.59
C CYS A 30 -1.24 -1.20 -7.76
N VAL A 31 -1.75 -0.44 -6.78
CA VAL A 31 -0.95 0.31 -5.81
C VAL A 31 -1.00 -0.38 -4.46
N LEU A 32 0.17 -0.69 -3.90
CA LEU A 32 0.32 -1.37 -2.61
C LEU A 32 0.98 -0.42 -1.59
N THR A 33 0.47 -0.43 -0.36
CA THR A 33 1.04 0.33 0.76
C THR A 33 0.85 -0.41 2.08
N HIS A 34 1.77 -0.20 3.02
CA HIS A 34 1.70 -0.72 4.39
C HIS A 34 1.35 0.43 5.34
N LYS A 35 0.27 0.28 6.13
CA LYS A 35 -0.13 1.30 7.11
C LYS A 35 0.82 1.32 8.30
N TYR A 36 1.23 2.51 8.72
CA TYR A 36 2.09 2.66 9.89
C TYR A 36 1.39 2.21 11.17
N PHE A 37 2.16 1.65 12.12
CA PHE A 37 1.64 1.09 13.38
C PHE A 37 0.50 0.10 13.19
N SER A 38 0.48 -0.61 12.05
CA SER A 38 -0.49 -1.66 11.76
C SER A 38 0.22 -2.82 11.07
N ASP A 39 -0.39 -3.98 11.18
CA ASP A 39 -0.18 -5.19 10.39
C ASP A 39 -0.82 -5.15 8.98
N ALA A 40 -1.46 -4.04 8.61
CA ALA A 40 -2.38 -3.97 7.47
C ALA A 40 -1.73 -3.44 6.18
N PHE A 41 -1.76 -4.25 5.13
CA PHE A 41 -1.42 -3.88 3.76
C PHE A 41 -2.69 -3.54 2.98
N PHE A 42 -2.64 -2.43 2.26
CA PHE A 42 -3.72 -1.91 1.45
C PHE A 42 -3.34 -2.06 -0.02
N ALA A 43 -4.22 -2.66 -0.82
CA ALA A 43 -4.10 -2.74 -2.26
C ALA A 43 -5.25 -1.98 -2.93
N TYR A 44 -4.90 -0.99 -3.75
CA TYR A 44 -5.83 -0.20 -4.55
C TYR A 44 -5.71 -0.62 -6.01
N ARG A 45 -6.85 -0.88 -6.65
CA ARG A 45 -6.92 -1.03 -8.11
C ARG A 45 -7.38 0.29 -8.71
N VAL A 46 -6.49 0.90 -9.48
CA VAL A 46 -6.72 2.16 -10.19
C VAL A 46 -7.07 1.83 -11.62
N THR A 47 -8.30 2.15 -12.01
CA THR A 47 -8.87 1.94 -13.33
C THR A 47 -9.07 3.29 -14.03
N PRO A 48 -9.32 3.33 -15.35
CA PRO A 48 -9.71 4.55 -16.04
C PRO A 48 -10.98 5.21 -15.45
N GLU A 49 -11.86 4.44 -14.84
CA GLU A 49 -13.11 4.89 -14.24
C GLU A 49 -12.93 5.44 -12.83
N GLY A 50 -11.85 5.05 -12.13
CA GLY A 50 -11.54 5.49 -10.78
C GLY A 50 -10.85 4.42 -9.93
N ILE A 51 -10.93 4.56 -8.61
CA ILE A 51 -10.32 3.64 -7.66
C ILE A 51 -11.38 2.66 -7.16
N GLU A 52 -11.13 1.37 -7.36
CA GLU A 52 -12.00 0.29 -6.85
C GLU A 52 -11.86 0.09 -5.33
N PRO A 53 -12.79 -0.62 -4.68
CA PRO A 53 -12.73 -0.89 -3.25
C PRO A 53 -11.40 -1.51 -2.83
N THR A 54 -10.82 -0.97 -1.76
CA THR A 54 -9.51 -1.38 -1.27
C THR A 54 -9.54 -2.80 -0.71
N VAL A 55 -8.58 -3.62 -1.12
CA VAL A 55 -8.32 -4.91 -0.48
C VAL A 55 -7.36 -4.69 0.69
N ILE A 56 -7.72 -5.19 1.88
CA ILE A 56 -6.92 -5.06 3.10
C ILE A 56 -6.52 -6.45 3.58
N THR A 57 -5.22 -6.68 3.68
CA THR A 57 -4.65 -7.93 4.24
C THR A 57 -3.87 -7.64 5.50
N ARG A 58 -4.00 -8.50 6.51
CA ARG A 58 -3.40 -8.32 7.85
C ARG A 58 -2.47 -9.48 8.15
N ILE A 59 -1.23 -9.37 7.71
CA ILE A 59 -0.31 -10.52 7.58
C ILE A 59 1.08 -10.29 8.19
N ARG A 60 1.34 -9.13 8.79
CA ARG A 60 2.64 -8.79 9.40
C ARG A 60 2.50 -8.45 10.89
N SER A 61 3.57 -8.58 11.67
CA SER A 61 3.65 -8.00 13.01
C SER A 61 3.51 -6.47 12.97
N ASP A 62 2.69 -5.93 13.86
CA ASP A 62 2.55 -4.50 14.08
C ASP A 62 3.89 -3.91 14.52
N HIS A 63 4.32 -2.81 13.88
CA HIS A 63 5.50 -2.06 14.29
C HIS A 63 5.27 -1.27 15.58
N THR A 64 4.68 -1.89 16.61
CA THR A 64 4.52 -1.28 17.92
C THR A 64 5.86 -1.17 18.62
N ALA A 65 6.07 -0.05 19.31
CA ALA A 65 7.33 0.29 19.99
C ALA A 65 7.71 -0.65 21.16
N ASN A 66 7.02 -1.78 21.32
CA ASN A 66 7.19 -2.71 22.44
C ASN A 66 8.13 -3.88 22.15
N GLN A 67 8.74 -3.94 20.96
CA GLN A 67 9.75 -4.94 20.63
C GLN A 67 11.16 -4.33 20.65
N VAL A 68 11.74 -4.28 21.86
CA VAL A 68 13.19 -4.29 22.20
C VAL A 68 14.12 -3.24 21.56
N PHE A 69 13.63 -2.36 20.70
CA PHE A 69 14.38 -1.19 20.24
C PHE A 69 13.91 0.03 21.01
N GLU A 70 14.61 0.31 22.10
CA GLU A 70 14.56 1.61 22.75
C GLU A 70 14.67 2.69 21.67
N LYS A 71 13.60 3.49 21.56
CA LYS A 71 13.61 4.79 20.89
C LYS A 71 13.66 4.78 19.36
N GLY A 72 12.45 4.62 18.78
CA GLY A 72 11.98 5.49 17.70
C GLY A 72 11.92 4.86 16.31
N CYS A 73 10.77 5.00 15.65
CA CYS A 73 10.47 5.04 14.20
C CYS A 73 11.42 4.36 13.18
N GLY A 74 12.19 3.33 13.53
CA GLY A 74 13.32 2.85 12.73
C GLY A 74 12.97 1.81 11.65
N ALA A 75 11.77 1.25 11.68
CA ALA A 75 11.39 0.13 10.82
C ALA A 75 10.58 0.53 9.56
N ALA A 76 10.52 1.83 9.24
CA ALA A 76 9.74 2.37 8.12
C ALA A 76 10.53 2.50 6.79
N ILE A 77 11.75 1.96 6.70
CA ILE A 77 12.68 2.17 5.56
C ILE A 77 12.66 0.99 4.55
N GLY A 78 11.75 0.04 4.72
CA GLY A 78 11.61 -1.14 3.84
C GLY A 78 11.24 -0.80 2.39
N GLN A 79 11.48 -1.76 1.49
CA GLN A 79 11.02 -1.72 0.10
C GLN A 79 10.04 -2.86 -0.12
N MET A 80 8.95 -2.60 -0.84
CA MET A 80 8.04 -3.64 -1.30
C MET A 80 8.35 -3.97 -2.76
N LYS A 81 8.32 -5.26 -3.09
CA LYS A 81 8.33 -5.77 -4.45
C LYS A 81 6.99 -6.45 -4.69
N ALA A 82 6.30 -6.07 -5.75
CA ALA A 82 5.08 -6.72 -6.20
C ALA A 82 5.30 -7.29 -7.60
N ALA A 83 4.54 -8.32 -7.93
CA ALA A 83 4.48 -8.91 -9.26
C ALA A 83 3.00 -9.08 -9.63
N SER A 84 2.66 -8.78 -10.87
CA SER A 84 1.30 -8.94 -11.41
C SER A 84 0.94 -10.41 -11.62
N GLU A 85 1.96 -11.26 -11.72
CA GLU A 85 1.87 -12.71 -11.79
C GLU A 85 2.91 -13.32 -10.84
N GLY A 86 2.52 -14.32 -10.06
CA GLY A 86 3.36 -14.92 -9.00
C GLY A 86 4.48 -15.85 -9.47
N LYS A 87 5.27 -15.44 -10.47
CA LYS A 87 6.45 -16.19 -10.94
C LYS A 87 7.73 -15.79 -10.22
#